data_AF-A0A661HVF1-F1
#
_entry.id   AF-A0A661HVF1-F1
#
_cell.length_a   1.000
_cell.length_b   1.000
_cell.length_c   1.000
_cell.angle_alpha   90.00
_cell.angle_beta   90.00
_cell.angle_gamma   90.00
#
_symmetry.space_group_name_H-M   'P 1'
#
loop_
_entity.id
_entity.type
_entity.pdbx_description
1 polymer ?
#
loop_
_entity_poly.entity_id
_entity_poly.type
_entity_poly.pdbx_seq_one_letter_code
_entity_poly.pdbx_strand_id
1 'polypeptide(L)'
;MRELKIFAVVVFFSLLTYYLVEPYAHHQMHMKVDKEGNEIHIESHGFTYDGTDDIAEAERKGDAALVTKKKAFWSKVVQISKIKGDVVVGEASFALCLGCHNNSNFNMGGAIPPNLDHVGGIYDKNYLIALIKDPAMAGNVDHKYKDTIEHPMGRIQVMMTEDQQIADVVAYMLAEKAGEVTPKEAFNEACVRCHAVRYKKVTQLGDVPKFKYKKDQLAYEIKVIEEQDMVKAYMGNLPPDLSMMIRARSEHFLETFTENPQGQLPGTSMPRVGLNAEGYEKVKTYLTEAGDPSKKAREQLGPWVIGFFVIFTILAFLWKKSMWRDHH
;
A
#
# COMPACT_ATOMS: atom_id res chain seq x y z
N MET A 1 -45.82 -19.74 17.13
CA MET A 1 -45.03 -20.77 16.39
C MET A 1 -44.30 -20.23 15.17
N ARG A 2 -44.92 -19.41 14.30
CA ARG A 2 -44.23 -18.86 13.11
C ARG A 2 -43.00 -18.01 13.47
N GLU A 3 -43.08 -17.20 14.53
CA GLU A 3 -41.96 -16.36 14.96
C GLU A 3 -40.80 -17.16 15.60
N LEU A 4 -41.09 -18.21 16.36
CA LEU A 4 -40.06 -19.10 16.90
C LEU A 4 -39.29 -19.85 15.80
N LYS A 5 -39.97 -20.20 14.69
CA LYS A 5 -39.31 -20.78 13.51
C LYS A 5 -38.40 -19.76 12.82
N ILE A 6 -38.84 -18.52 12.67
CA ILE A 6 -38.01 -17.44 12.09
C ILE A 6 -36.78 -17.17 12.97
N PHE A 7 -36.97 -17.09 14.29
CA PHE A 7 -35.87 -16.92 15.25
C PHE A 7 -34.88 -18.09 15.17
N ALA A 8 -35.36 -19.34 15.16
CA ALA A 8 -34.52 -20.52 15.04
C ALA A 8 -33.68 -20.52 13.74
N VAL A 9 -34.27 -20.07 12.62
CA VAL A 9 -33.55 -19.93 11.34
C VAL A 9 -32.47 -18.85 11.43
N VAL A 10 -32.77 -17.67 12.01
CA VAL A 10 -31.79 -16.60 12.17
C VAL A 10 -30.65 -17.03 13.10
N VAL A 11 -30.95 -17.67 14.22
CA VAL A 11 -29.95 -18.20 15.14
C VAL A 11 -29.08 -19.25 14.46
N PHE A 12 -29.69 -20.19 13.72
CA PHE A 12 -28.95 -21.22 12.99
C PHE A 12 -27.95 -20.60 12.01
N PHE A 13 -28.40 -19.69 11.13
CA PHE A 13 -27.49 -19.07 10.16
C PHE A 13 -26.46 -18.16 10.83
N SER A 14 -26.78 -17.47 11.92
CA SER A 14 -25.80 -16.68 12.68
C SER A 14 -24.71 -17.56 13.27
N LEU A 15 -25.08 -18.70 13.87
CA LEU A 15 -24.12 -19.66 14.44
C LEU A 15 -23.31 -20.36 13.34
N LEU A 16 -23.95 -20.74 12.23
CA LEU A 16 -23.28 -21.33 11.07
C LEU A 16 -22.22 -20.37 10.51
N THR A 17 -22.58 -19.10 10.34
CA THR A 17 -21.64 -18.09 9.83
C THR A 17 -20.49 -17.89 10.81
N TYR A 18 -20.78 -17.68 12.09
CA TYR A 18 -19.76 -17.35 13.09
C TYR A 18 -18.82 -18.50 13.46
N TYR A 19 -19.32 -19.75 13.53
CA TYR A 19 -18.52 -20.89 13.99
C TYR A 19 -17.97 -21.77 12.87
N LEU A 20 -18.48 -21.66 11.65
CA LEU A 20 -18.01 -22.47 10.51
C LEU A 20 -17.48 -21.61 9.38
N VAL A 21 -18.32 -20.72 8.83
CA VAL A 21 -17.95 -19.97 7.62
C VAL A 21 -16.82 -18.98 7.90
N GLU A 22 -16.93 -18.17 8.95
CA GLU A 22 -15.91 -17.19 9.31
C GLU A 22 -14.57 -17.86 9.64
N PRO A 23 -14.47 -18.86 10.54
CA PRO A 23 -13.19 -19.51 10.83
C PRO A 23 -12.56 -20.16 9.61
N TYR A 24 -13.36 -20.83 8.76
CA TYR A 24 -12.87 -21.42 7.52
C TYR A 24 -12.38 -20.35 6.54
N ALA A 25 -13.14 -19.29 6.34
CA ALA A 25 -12.76 -18.18 5.46
C ALA A 25 -11.49 -17.49 5.96
N HIS A 26 -11.38 -17.24 7.28
CA HIS A 26 -10.17 -16.69 7.89
C HIS A 26 -8.97 -17.61 7.76
N HIS A 27 -9.14 -18.93 7.90
CA HIS A 27 -8.07 -19.90 7.67
C HIS A 27 -7.59 -19.92 6.20
N GLN A 28 -8.51 -19.82 5.24
CA GLN A 28 -8.18 -19.82 3.82
C GLN A 28 -7.58 -18.48 3.35
N MET A 29 -8.08 -17.34 3.84
CA MET A 29 -7.64 -16.01 3.42
C MET A 29 -6.44 -15.49 4.21
N HIS A 30 -6.19 -16.02 5.40
CA HIS A 30 -5.05 -15.67 6.25
C HIS A 30 -4.34 -16.95 6.67
N MET A 31 -3.66 -17.58 5.70
CA MET A 31 -2.84 -18.76 5.98
C MET A 31 -1.75 -18.38 6.99
N LYS A 32 -1.96 -18.79 8.25
CA LYS A 32 -0.99 -18.58 9.33
C LYS A 32 0.07 -19.67 9.39
N VAL A 33 -0.08 -20.73 8.61
CA VAL A 33 0.86 -21.85 8.56
C VAL A 33 1.14 -22.25 7.11
N ASP A 34 2.38 -22.63 6.84
CA ASP A 34 2.79 -23.19 5.55
C ASP A 34 2.34 -24.67 5.40
N LYS A 35 2.72 -25.31 4.29
CA LYS A 35 2.34 -26.71 4.01
C LYS A 35 3.01 -27.70 4.97
N GLU A 36 4.13 -27.28 5.56
CA GLU A 36 4.95 -28.01 6.50
C GLU A 36 4.50 -27.80 7.96
N GLY A 37 3.54 -26.89 8.19
CA GLY A 37 2.95 -26.58 9.49
C GLY A 37 3.70 -25.52 10.29
N ASN A 38 4.65 -24.79 9.69
CA ASN A 38 5.36 -23.69 10.34
C ASN A 38 4.54 -22.40 10.30
N GLU A 39 4.59 -21.61 11.36
CA GLU A 39 3.90 -20.32 11.43
C GLU A 39 4.49 -19.31 10.43
N ILE A 40 3.62 -18.68 9.64
CA ILE A 40 3.99 -17.63 8.69
C ILE A 40 3.88 -16.29 9.42
N HIS A 41 5.04 -15.77 9.85
CA HIS A 41 5.14 -14.41 10.38
C HIS A 41 5.32 -13.43 9.22
N ILE A 42 4.37 -12.51 9.09
CA ILE A 42 4.45 -11.40 8.12
C ILE A 42 4.72 -10.16 8.95
N GLU A 43 5.95 -9.66 8.94
CA GLU A 43 6.34 -8.46 9.68
C GLU A 43 6.93 -7.45 8.70
N SER A 44 6.86 -6.17 9.05
CA SER A 44 7.54 -5.15 8.25
C SER A 44 9.05 -5.18 8.50
N HIS A 45 9.80 -4.97 7.44
CA HIS A 45 11.25 -4.75 7.47
C HIS A 45 11.60 -3.26 7.58
N GLY A 46 10.68 -2.45 8.12
CA GLY A 46 10.89 -1.02 8.30
C GLY A 46 11.04 -0.26 6.99
N PHE A 47 10.35 -0.72 5.93
CA PHE A 47 10.39 -0.17 4.58
C PHE A 47 11.78 -0.23 3.94
N THR A 48 12.46 -1.34 4.18
CA THR A 48 13.73 -1.69 3.52
C THR A 48 13.55 -2.92 2.65
N TYR A 49 14.26 -2.96 1.52
CA TYR A 49 14.07 -3.99 0.51
C TYR A 49 15.39 -4.70 0.20
N ASP A 50 15.48 -5.97 0.57
CA ASP A 50 16.65 -6.83 0.38
C ASP A 50 16.31 -8.18 -0.27
N GLY A 51 15.02 -8.46 -0.51
CA GLY A 51 14.54 -9.69 -1.10
C GLY A 51 14.39 -10.88 -0.16
N THR A 52 14.61 -10.71 1.14
CA THR A 52 14.51 -11.79 2.12
C THR A 52 13.14 -12.47 2.06
N ASP A 53 12.05 -11.69 2.07
CA ASP A 53 10.70 -12.21 1.97
C ASP A 53 10.41 -12.83 0.59
N ASP A 54 10.84 -12.20 -0.50
CA ASP A 54 10.63 -12.69 -1.85
C ASP A 54 11.24 -14.09 -2.04
N ILE A 55 12.42 -14.32 -1.45
CA ILE A 55 13.12 -15.60 -1.46
C ILE A 55 12.37 -16.60 -0.59
N ALA A 56 11.99 -16.24 0.64
CA ALA A 56 11.25 -17.11 1.54
C ALA A 56 9.88 -17.52 0.96
N GLU A 57 9.19 -16.61 0.27
CA GLU A 57 7.95 -16.89 -0.46
C GLU A 57 8.16 -17.90 -1.59
N ALA A 58 9.25 -17.78 -2.35
CA ALA A 58 9.60 -18.73 -3.41
C ALA A 58 10.00 -20.10 -2.83
N GLU A 59 10.71 -20.13 -1.70
CA GLU A 59 11.05 -21.36 -0.97
C GLU A 59 9.79 -22.08 -0.48
N ARG A 60 8.83 -21.35 0.12
CA ARG A 60 7.51 -21.91 0.53
C ARG A 60 6.69 -22.44 -0.65
N LYS A 61 6.85 -21.87 -1.85
CA LYS A 61 6.21 -22.37 -3.07
C LYS A 61 6.89 -23.63 -3.62
N GLY A 62 8.11 -23.94 -3.18
CA GLY A 62 8.90 -25.06 -3.68
C GLY A 62 9.51 -24.82 -5.07
N ASP A 63 9.65 -23.56 -5.49
CA ASP A 63 10.16 -23.20 -6.82
C ASP A 63 11.67 -22.89 -6.76
N ALA A 64 12.50 -23.93 -6.88
CA ALA A 64 13.96 -23.81 -6.79
C ALA A 64 14.57 -22.89 -7.87
N ALA A 65 13.96 -22.82 -9.06
CA ALA A 65 14.41 -21.94 -10.13
C ALA A 65 14.14 -20.48 -9.77
N LEU A 66 12.95 -20.19 -9.24
CA LEU A 66 12.59 -18.85 -8.79
C LEU A 66 13.43 -18.39 -7.61
N VAL A 67 13.71 -19.28 -6.64
CA VAL A 67 14.62 -19.00 -5.52
C VAL A 67 15.99 -18.58 -6.02
N THR A 68 16.55 -19.31 -7.00
CA THR A 68 17.85 -18.99 -7.59
C THR A 68 17.81 -17.63 -8.30
N LYS A 69 16.75 -17.36 -9.07
CA LYS A 69 16.55 -16.08 -9.77
C LYS A 69 16.45 -14.90 -8.79
N LYS A 70 15.63 -15.01 -7.75
CA LYS A 70 15.45 -13.96 -6.72
C LYS A 70 16.73 -13.72 -5.91
N LYS A 71 17.45 -14.77 -5.51
CA LYS A 71 18.77 -14.65 -4.85
C LYS A 71 19.78 -13.91 -5.72
N ALA A 72 19.88 -14.27 -7.00
CA ALA A 72 20.78 -13.61 -7.93
C ALA A 72 20.41 -12.13 -8.14
N PHE A 73 19.13 -11.84 -8.33
CA PHE A 73 18.62 -10.49 -8.52
C PHE A 73 18.91 -9.59 -7.32
N TRP A 74 18.51 -9.99 -6.12
CA TRP A 74 18.69 -9.17 -4.92
C TRP A 74 20.15 -9.04 -4.48
N SER A 75 20.97 -10.07 -4.71
CA SER A 75 22.43 -9.97 -4.57
C SER A 75 23.00 -8.89 -5.50
N LYS A 76 22.51 -8.81 -6.74
CA LYS A 76 22.93 -7.77 -7.69
C LYS A 76 22.49 -6.38 -7.27
N VAL A 77 21.28 -6.20 -6.73
CA VAL A 77 20.81 -4.94 -6.15
C VAL A 77 21.75 -4.46 -5.03
N VAL A 78 22.14 -5.37 -4.13
CA VAL A 78 23.09 -5.07 -3.04
C VAL A 78 24.50 -4.76 -3.56
N GLN A 79 24.92 -5.35 -4.68
CA GLN A 79 26.18 -4.98 -5.33
C GLN A 79 26.12 -3.55 -5.89
N ILE A 80 25.05 -3.22 -6.62
CA ILE A 80 24.85 -1.90 -7.22
C ILE A 80 24.74 -0.82 -6.13
N SER A 81 24.09 -1.11 -5.01
CA SER A 81 23.91 -0.12 -3.93
C SER A 81 25.22 0.33 -3.27
N LYS A 82 26.30 -0.46 -3.43
CA LYS A 82 27.66 -0.15 -2.97
C LYS A 82 28.49 0.64 -3.98
N ILE A 83 28.05 0.73 -5.23
CA ILE A 83 28.70 1.54 -6.26
C ILE A 83 28.50 3.03 -5.90
N LYS A 84 29.57 3.80 -6.02
CA LYS A 84 29.49 5.26 -5.87
C LYS A 84 28.92 5.83 -7.17
N GLY A 85 27.70 6.35 -7.11
CA GLY A 85 27.05 7.03 -8.23
C GLY A 85 27.59 8.46 -8.42
N ASP A 86 27.60 8.90 -9.67
CA ASP A 86 27.88 10.28 -10.09
C ASP A 86 26.55 11.01 -10.36
N VAL A 87 26.27 12.03 -9.55
CA VAL A 87 25.03 12.83 -9.63
C VAL A 87 24.92 13.56 -10.97
N VAL A 88 26.03 14.04 -11.54
CA VAL A 88 26.04 14.81 -12.80
C VAL A 88 25.74 13.89 -13.98
N VAL A 89 26.32 12.69 -13.99
CA VAL A 89 26.00 11.67 -15.00
C VAL A 89 24.56 11.17 -14.82
N GLY A 90 24.15 10.98 -13.56
CA GLY A 90 22.81 10.54 -13.19
C GLY A 90 21.70 11.45 -13.67
N GLU A 91 21.92 12.77 -13.72
CA GLU A 91 20.98 13.74 -14.25
C GLU A 91 20.60 13.46 -15.71
N ALA A 92 21.60 13.21 -16.56
CA ALA A 92 21.38 12.91 -17.97
C ALA A 92 20.59 11.59 -18.15
N SER A 93 20.88 10.59 -17.34
CA SER A 93 20.13 9.34 -17.29
C SER A 93 18.70 9.54 -16.79
N PHE A 94 18.49 10.38 -15.78
CA PHE A 94 17.17 10.69 -15.22
C PHE A 94 16.30 11.43 -16.23
N ALA A 95 16.88 12.28 -17.08
CA ALA A 95 16.14 12.97 -18.14
C ALA A 95 15.42 12.01 -19.10
N LEU A 96 15.92 10.77 -19.27
CA LEU A 96 15.23 9.74 -20.05
C LEU A 96 13.92 9.28 -19.39
N CYS A 97 13.85 9.30 -18.06
CA CYS A 97 12.63 8.95 -17.32
C CYS A 97 11.52 9.97 -17.57
N LEU A 98 11.85 11.26 -17.75
CA LEU A 98 10.88 12.34 -17.98
C LEU A 98 10.12 12.23 -19.31
N GLY A 99 10.57 11.40 -20.24
CA GLY A 99 9.78 11.09 -21.43
C GLY A 99 8.49 10.33 -21.12
N CYS A 100 8.50 9.55 -20.03
CA CYS A 100 7.34 8.78 -19.57
C CYS A 100 6.71 9.35 -18.30
N HIS A 101 7.50 9.98 -17.44
CA HIS A 101 7.07 10.54 -16.17
C HIS A 101 6.83 12.05 -16.26
N ASN A 102 6.19 12.64 -15.24
CA ASN A 102 5.98 14.09 -15.09
C ASN A 102 5.21 14.74 -16.25
N ASN A 103 3.88 14.85 -16.11
CA ASN A 103 2.95 15.50 -17.06
C ASN A 103 2.73 14.82 -18.41
N SER A 104 3.26 13.62 -18.60
CA SER A 104 2.99 12.82 -19.79
C SER A 104 1.52 12.40 -19.89
N ASN A 105 0.83 12.22 -18.75
CA ASN A 105 -0.62 11.91 -18.59
C ASN A 105 -1.15 10.78 -19.49
N PHE A 106 -0.26 9.97 -20.06
CA PHE A 106 -0.61 8.87 -20.94
C PHE A 106 -0.65 7.58 -20.13
N ASN A 107 -1.71 6.82 -20.35
CA ASN A 107 -1.88 5.54 -19.70
C ASN A 107 -0.97 4.50 -20.39
N MET A 108 -0.11 3.85 -19.61
CA MET A 108 0.88 2.88 -20.08
C MET A 108 0.36 1.44 -20.04
N GLY A 109 -0.84 1.21 -20.58
CA GLY A 109 -1.44 -0.13 -20.63
C GLY A 109 -1.98 -0.61 -19.28
N GLY A 110 -2.51 0.31 -18.48
CA GLY A 110 -3.16 0.00 -17.20
C GLY A 110 -2.97 1.01 -16.10
N ALA A 111 -1.96 1.87 -16.19
CA ALA A 111 -1.67 2.87 -15.17
C ALA A 111 -0.94 4.06 -15.78
N ILE A 112 -1.21 5.24 -15.24
CA ILE A 112 -0.47 6.45 -15.55
C ILE A 112 0.82 6.48 -14.70
N PRO A 113 2.01 6.72 -15.31
CA PRO A 113 3.25 6.84 -14.56
C PRO A 113 3.19 7.96 -13.52
N PRO A 114 3.77 7.77 -12.32
CA PRO A 114 3.78 8.81 -11.29
C PRO A 114 4.69 9.98 -11.66
N ASN A 115 4.49 11.08 -10.93
CA ASN A 115 5.49 12.13 -10.83
C ASN A 115 6.73 11.60 -10.07
N LEU A 116 7.92 12.01 -10.49
CA LEU A 116 9.22 11.68 -9.91
C LEU A 116 9.89 12.87 -9.21
N ASP A 117 9.18 13.98 -9.00
CA ASP A 117 9.74 15.18 -8.37
C ASP A 117 10.25 14.92 -6.95
N HIS A 118 9.63 13.98 -6.21
CA HIS A 118 10.01 13.62 -4.84
C HIS A 118 10.50 12.16 -4.72
N VAL A 119 10.90 11.54 -5.83
CA VAL A 119 11.26 10.11 -5.88
C VAL A 119 12.37 9.75 -4.88
N GLY A 120 13.33 10.64 -4.64
CA GLY A 120 14.41 10.44 -3.68
C GLY A 120 14.01 10.65 -2.23
N GLY A 121 12.90 11.34 -1.98
CA GLY A 121 12.35 11.58 -0.64
C GLY A 121 11.38 10.50 -0.18
N ILE A 122 10.66 9.85 -1.09
CA ILE A 122 9.58 8.91 -0.73
C ILE A 122 9.93 7.42 -0.88
N TYR A 123 10.87 7.06 -1.75
CA TYR A 123 11.19 5.65 -2.03
C TYR A 123 12.51 5.21 -1.41
N ASP A 124 12.64 3.91 -1.15
CA ASP A 124 13.88 3.32 -0.66
C ASP A 124 14.93 3.18 -1.77
N LYS A 125 16.21 3.35 -1.41
CA LYS A 125 17.33 3.26 -2.36
C LYS A 125 17.42 1.90 -3.05
N ASN A 126 17.31 0.80 -2.30
CA ASN A 126 17.42 -0.53 -2.89
C ASN A 126 16.21 -0.84 -3.76
N TYR A 127 15.02 -0.37 -3.38
CA TYR A 127 13.85 -0.48 -4.24
C TYR A 127 14.02 0.29 -5.56
N LEU A 128 14.54 1.52 -5.53
CA LEU A 128 14.80 2.29 -6.76
C LEU A 128 15.79 1.57 -7.68
N ILE A 129 16.88 1.03 -7.12
CA ILE A 129 17.85 0.21 -7.86
C ILE A 129 17.15 -1.02 -8.46
N ALA A 130 16.36 -1.74 -7.65
CA ALA A 130 15.63 -2.92 -8.08
C ALA A 130 14.66 -2.59 -9.22
N LEU A 131 13.89 -1.50 -9.11
CA LEU A 131 12.88 -1.08 -10.08
C LEU A 131 13.49 -0.77 -11.44
N ILE A 132 14.62 -0.08 -11.46
CA ILE A 132 15.34 0.23 -12.70
C ILE A 132 15.99 -1.03 -13.28
N LYS A 133 16.45 -1.96 -12.44
CA LYS A 133 17.08 -3.21 -12.90
C LYS A 133 16.05 -4.20 -13.47
N ASP A 134 14.93 -4.38 -12.79
CA ASP A 134 13.82 -5.24 -13.21
C ASP A 134 12.54 -4.84 -12.46
N PRO A 135 11.60 -4.14 -13.11
CA PRO A 135 10.41 -3.63 -12.42
C PRO A 135 9.44 -4.73 -11.96
N ALA A 136 9.39 -5.88 -12.65
CA ALA A 136 8.50 -6.97 -12.26
C ALA A 136 9.02 -7.67 -11.00
N MET A 137 10.34 -7.89 -10.93
CA MET A 137 11.01 -8.45 -9.74
C MET A 137 10.96 -7.46 -8.57
N ALA A 138 11.22 -6.17 -8.81
CA ALA A 138 11.15 -5.15 -7.77
C ALA A 138 9.75 -5.05 -7.15
N GLY A 139 8.71 -5.07 -7.98
CA GLY A 139 7.32 -5.05 -7.53
C GLY A 139 6.83 -6.36 -6.89
N ASN A 140 7.64 -7.42 -6.88
CA ASN A 140 7.25 -8.80 -6.52
C ASN A 140 5.98 -9.25 -7.27
N VAL A 141 5.93 -8.94 -8.57
CA VAL A 141 4.83 -9.27 -9.50
C VAL A 141 5.32 -10.09 -10.69
N ASP A 142 6.50 -10.70 -10.58
CA ASP A 142 7.11 -11.50 -11.64
C ASP A 142 6.27 -12.72 -12.04
N HIS A 143 5.35 -13.18 -11.19
CA HIS A 143 4.36 -14.22 -11.54
C HIS A 143 3.32 -13.77 -12.58
N LYS A 144 3.12 -12.46 -12.76
CA LYS A 144 2.16 -11.88 -13.71
C LYS A 144 2.73 -11.76 -15.13
N TYR A 145 4.06 -11.72 -15.26
CA TYR A 145 4.74 -11.46 -16.53
C TYR A 145 5.57 -12.67 -16.94
N LYS A 146 5.45 -13.10 -18.20
CA LYS A 146 6.33 -14.16 -18.71
C LYS A 146 7.75 -13.64 -18.88
N ASP A 147 7.85 -12.40 -19.32
CA ASP A 147 9.08 -11.63 -19.45
C ASP A 147 8.81 -10.22 -18.92
N THR A 148 9.74 -9.67 -18.15
CA THR A 148 9.67 -8.31 -17.60
C THR A 148 9.52 -7.26 -18.69
N ILE A 149 9.94 -7.52 -19.94
CA ILE A 149 9.75 -6.59 -21.05
C ILE A 149 8.26 -6.28 -21.33
N GLU A 150 7.34 -7.18 -20.94
CA GLU A 150 5.89 -7.00 -21.02
C GLU A 150 5.33 -6.09 -19.90
N HIS A 151 6.12 -5.81 -18.87
CA HIS A 151 5.78 -4.83 -17.85
C HIS A 151 5.70 -3.42 -18.46
N PRO A 152 4.78 -2.53 -18.03
CA PRO A 152 4.70 -1.15 -18.52
C PRO A 152 6.02 -0.36 -18.47
N MET A 153 6.85 -0.65 -17.46
CA MET A 153 8.22 -0.11 -17.33
C MET A 153 9.32 -1.04 -17.86
N GLY A 154 9.01 -2.17 -18.48
CA GLY A 154 9.97 -3.21 -18.86
C GLY A 154 11.10 -2.73 -19.78
N ARG A 155 10.82 -1.72 -20.62
CA ARG A 155 11.83 -1.10 -21.50
C ARG A 155 13.01 -0.47 -20.76
N ILE A 156 12.87 -0.17 -19.47
CA ILE A 156 13.98 0.37 -18.68
C ILE A 156 15.20 -0.56 -18.69
N GLN A 157 14.98 -1.89 -18.75
CA GLN A 157 16.05 -2.88 -18.75
C GLN A 157 16.96 -2.81 -19.98
N VAL A 158 16.44 -2.28 -21.10
CA VAL A 158 17.22 -2.07 -22.33
C VAL A 158 17.71 -0.63 -22.47
N MET A 159 17.14 0.31 -21.71
CA MET A 159 17.58 1.70 -21.65
C MET A 159 18.75 1.91 -20.68
N MET A 160 18.82 1.09 -19.62
CA MET A 160 19.81 1.20 -18.55
C MET A 160 20.38 -0.19 -18.24
N THR A 161 21.38 -0.60 -19.03
CA THR A 161 21.95 -1.95 -18.96
C THR A 161 23.08 -2.06 -17.93
N GLU A 162 23.84 -0.97 -17.75
CA GLU A 162 25.03 -0.95 -16.91
C GLU A 162 24.70 -0.66 -15.45
N ASP A 163 25.31 -1.41 -14.55
CA ASP A 163 25.15 -1.23 -13.10
C ASP A 163 25.57 0.18 -12.63
N GLN A 164 26.61 0.75 -13.25
CA GLN A 164 27.06 2.11 -12.95
C GLN A 164 25.99 3.14 -13.32
N GLN A 165 25.31 2.99 -14.47
CA GLN A 165 24.23 3.90 -14.87
C GLN A 165 23.07 3.89 -13.87
N ILE A 166 22.75 2.71 -13.34
CA ILE A 166 21.73 2.57 -12.29
C ILE A 166 22.19 3.26 -11.00
N ALA A 167 23.44 3.09 -10.59
CA ALA A 167 23.99 3.76 -9.42
C ALA A 167 23.99 5.30 -9.57
N ASP A 168 24.35 5.80 -10.76
CA ASP A 168 24.40 7.23 -11.08
C ASP A 168 23.00 7.86 -11.02
N VAL A 169 22.01 7.27 -11.70
CA VAL A 169 20.65 7.81 -11.72
C VAL A 169 19.98 7.78 -10.34
N VAL A 170 20.22 6.72 -9.56
CA VAL A 170 19.70 6.63 -8.18
C VAL A 170 20.40 7.63 -7.28
N ALA A 171 21.71 7.87 -7.46
CA ALA A 171 22.41 8.92 -6.73
C ALA A 171 21.84 10.31 -7.04
N TYR A 172 21.52 10.60 -8.31
CA TYR A 172 20.85 11.84 -8.68
C TYR A 172 19.46 11.96 -8.05
N MET A 173 18.64 10.90 -8.12
CA MET A 173 17.31 10.88 -7.49
C MET A 173 17.39 11.22 -5.99
N LEU A 174 18.30 10.57 -5.26
CA LEU A 174 18.45 10.77 -3.81
C LEU A 174 19.05 12.14 -3.45
N ALA A 175 19.86 12.74 -4.32
CA ALA A 175 20.47 14.05 -4.07
C ALA A 175 19.54 15.21 -4.45
N GLU A 176 18.94 15.15 -5.63
CA GLU A 176 18.27 16.29 -6.27
C GLU A 176 16.73 16.15 -6.30
N LYS A 177 16.19 14.97 -5.96
CA LYS A 177 14.74 14.69 -5.89
C LYS A 177 14.29 14.26 -4.49
N ALA A 178 15.03 14.68 -3.46
CA ALA A 178 14.73 14.45 -2.04
C ALA A 178 14.17 15.69 -1.33
N GLY A 179 13.51 16.59 -2.07
CA GLY A 179 12.87 17.78 -1.52
C GLY A 179 11.73 17.48 -0.53
N GLU A 180 11.27 18.51 0.18
CA GLU A 180 10.14 18.37 1.11
C GLU A 180 8.89 17.86 0.38
N VAL A 181 8.29 16.80 0.92
CA VAL A 181 7.09 16.16 0.36
C VAL A 181 5.95 16.20 1.38
N THR A 182 4.80 16.70 0.95
CA THR A 182 3.59 16.69 1.79
C THR A 182 2.97 15.28 1.83
N PRO A 183 2.17 14.96 2.87
CA PRO A 183 1.39 13.72 2.92
C PRO A 183 0.59 13.44 1.65
N LYS A 184 0.01 14.49 1.05
CA LYS A 184 -0.79 14.39 -0.17
C LYS A 184 0.07 14.09 -1.39
N GLU A 185 1.21 14.75 -1.55
CA GLU A 185 2.13 14.49 -2.66
C GLU A 185 2.68 13.07 -2.61
N ALA A 186 3.13 12.61 -1.43
CA ALA A 186 3.58 11.24 -1.22
C ALA A 186 2.48 10.24 -1.61
N PHE A 187 1.23 10.48 -1.18
CA PHE A 187 0.09 9.63 -1.57
C PHE A 187 -0.20 9.66 -3.08
N ASN A 188 -0.16 10.85 -3.69
CA ASN A 188 -0.41 11.01 -5.12
C ASN A 188 0.64 10.28 -5.96
N GLU A 189 1.91 10.37 -5.58
CA GLU A 189 3.01 9.74 -6.29
C GLU A 189 3.10 8.23 -6.04
N ALA A 190 2.62 7.74 -4.90
CA ALA A 190 2.70 6.33 -4.52
C ALA A 190 1.45 5.51 -4.89
N CYS A 191 0.24 6.07 -4.73
CA CYS A 191 -0.99 5.28 -4.66
C CYS A 191 -2.04 5.65 -5.71
N VAL A 192 -2.11 6.93 -6.14
CA VAL A 192 -3.24 7.46 -6.91
C VAL A 192 -3.42 6.80 -8.28
N ARG A 193 -2.34 6.36 -8.93
CA ARG A 193 -2.41 5.63 -10.22
C ARG A 193 -3.35 4.41 -10.21
N CYS A 194 -3.63 3.85 -9.04
CA CYS A 194 -4.48 2.69 -8.86
C CYS A 194 -5.69 2.98 -7.95
N HIS A 195 -5.49 3.79 -6.91
CA HIS A 195 -6.45 3.96 -5.83
C HIS A 195 -7.14 5.33 -5.84
N ALA A 196 -8.43 5.31 -5.51
CA ALA A 196 -9.18 6.52 -5.21
C ALA A 196 -9.24 6.78 -3.69
N VAL A 197 -9.40 8.06 -3.33
CA VAL A 197 -9.74 8.52 -1.97
C VAL A 197 -10.92 9.47 -2.09
N ARG A 198 -12.09 8.89 -2.33
CA ARG A 198 -13.32 9.65 -2.62
C ARG A 198 -13.69 10.64 -1.52
N TYR A 199 -13.42 10.34 -0.24
CA TYR A 199 -13.69 11.28 0.86
C TYR A 199 -12.83 12.55 0.82
N LYS A 200 -11.66 12.48 0.17
CA LYS A 200 -10.79 13.63 -0.11
C LYS A 200 -10.95 14.15 -1.54
N LYS A 201 -11.93 13.66 -2.31
CA LYS A 201 -12.16 14.00 -3.72
C LYS A 201 -10.94 13.71 -4.63
N VAL A 202 -10.33 12.54 -4.46
CA VAL A 202 -9.24 12.04 -5.31
C VAL A 202 -9.70 10.78 -6.05
N THR A 203 -9.47 10.75 -7.37
CA THR A 203 -9.68 9.58 -8.25
C THR A 203 -8.34 9.12 -8.83
N GLN A 204 -8.35 8.11 -9.70
CA GLN A 204 -7.16 7.64 -10.41
C GLN A 204 -6.50 8.70 -11.31
N LEU A 205 -7.23 9.77 -11.63
CA LEU A 205 -6.75 10.92 -12.40
C LEU A 205 -6.26 12.07 -11.50
N GLY A 206 -6.21 11.87 -10.18
CA GLY A 206 -5.84 12.90 -9.20
C GLY A 206 -7.04 13.61 -8.58
N ASP A 207 -6.84 14.87 -8.19
CA ASP A 207 -7.87 15.69 -7.56
C ASP A 207 -9.06 15.94 -8.50
N VAL A 208 -10.28 15.76 -7.99
CA VAL A 208 -11.50 16.09 -8.72
C VAL A 208 -11.59 17.61 -8.88
N PRO A 209 -11.58 18.14 -10.11
CA PRO A 209 -11.72 19.57 -10.36
C PRO A 209 -13.07 20.14 -9.87
N LYS A 210 -13.13 21.46 -9.70
CA LYS A 210 -14.40 22.16 -9.53
C LYS A 210 -15.01 22.43 -10.90
N PHE A 211 -16.22 21.92 -11.14
CA PHE A 211 -16.94 22.11 -12.40
C PHE A 211 -17.99 23.20 -12.27
N LYS A 212 -18.06 24.09 -13.26
CA LYS A 212 -19.11 25.12 -13.35
C LYS A 212 -20.41 24.55 -13.94
N TYR A 213 -20.30 23.62 -14.90
CA TYR A 213 -21.44 23.03 -15.58
C TYR A 213 -21.49 21.52 -15.38
N LYS A 214 -22.71 20.97 -15.24
CA LYS A 214 -22.91 19.52 -15.03
C LYS A 214 -22.37 18.68 -16.19
N LYS A 215 -22.43 19.19 -17.43
CA LYS A 215 -21.85 18.51 -18.60
C LYS A 215 -20.35 18.24 -18.47
N ASP A 216 -19.60 19.16 -17.87
CA ASP A 216 -18.14 19.04 -17.72
C ASP A 216 -17.81 18.05 -16.60
N GLN A 217 -18.60 18.06 -15.53
CA GLN A 217 -18.51 17.05 -14.47
C GLN A 217 -18.78 15.65 -15.02
N LEU A 218 -19.84 15.46 -15.81
CA LEU A 218 -20.17 14.17 -16.41
C LEU A 218 -19.08 13.71 -17.37
N ALA A 219 -18.51 14.62 -18.17
CA ALA A 219 -17.39 14.30 -19.05
C ALA A 219 -16.15 13.85 -18.26
N TYR A 220 -15.87 14.45 -17.10
CA TYR A 220 -14.80 14.00 -16.21
C TYR A 220 -15.10 12.63 -15.58
N GLU A 221 -16.33 12.41 -15.11
CA GLU A 221 -16.75 11.12 -14.54
C GLU A 221 -16.61 9.98 -15.56
N ILE A 222 -16.94 10.22 -16.83
CA ILE A 222 -16.72 9.26 -17.93
C ILE A 222 -15.23 8.93 -18.05
N LYS A 223 -14.35 9.92 -18.09
CA LYS A 223 -12.88 9.69 -18.15
C LYS A 223 -12.36 8.89 -16.96
N VAL A 224 -12.88 9.14 -15.76
CA VAL A 224 -12.51 8.37 -14.57
C VAL A 224 -12.95 6.92 -14.69
N ILE A 225 -14.14 6.65 -15.24
CA ILE A 225 -14.63 5.28 -15.45
C ILE A 225 -13.77 4.56 -16.50
N GLU A 226 -13.45 5.22 -17.62
CA GLU A 226 -12.57 4.68 -18.66
C GLU A 226 -11.18 4.33 -18.08
N GLU A 227 -10.62 5.20 -17.23
CA GLU A 227 -9.37 4.93 -16.52
C GLU A 227 -9.51 3.73 -15.56
N GLN A 228 -10.62 3.65 -14.81
CA GLN A 228 -10.89 2.51 -13.92
C GLN A 228 -11.02 1.19 -14.67
N ASP A 229 -11.57 1.19 -15.88
CA ASP A 229 -11.64 0.00 -16.74
C ASP A 229 -10.26 -0.43 -17.22
N MET A 230 -9.38 0.52 -17.59
CA MET A 230 -7.98 0.23 -17.94
C MET A 230 -7.20 -0.32 -16.73
N VAL A 231 -7.33 0.31 -15.55
CA VAL A 231 -6.72 -0.18 -14.31
C VAL A 231 -7.23 -1.58 -13.97
N LYS A 232 -8.54 -1.83 -14.12
CA LYS A 232 -9.14 -3.14 -13.87
C LYS A 232 -8.62 -4.20 -14.85
N ALA A 233 -8.51 -3.87 -16.14
CA ALA A 233 -7.95 -4.77 -17.14
C ALA A 233 -6.50 -5.15 -16.80
N TYR A 234 -5.72 -4.19 -16.29
CA TYR A 234 -4.33 -4.39 -15.91
C TYR A 234 -4.15 -5.15 -14.59
N MET A 235 -4.96 -4.85 -13.58
CA MET A 235 -4.84 -5.42 -12.23
C MET A 235 -5.69 -6.68 -12.02
N GLY A 236 -6.52 -7.04 -13.00
CA GLY A 236 -7.53 -8.11 -12.92
C GLY A 236 -8.81 -7.70 -12.16
N ASN A 237 -8.69 -6.80 -11.18
CA ASN A 237 -9.79 -6.19 -10.44
C ASN A 237 -9.51 -4.71 -10.21
N LEU A 238 -10.58 -3.93 -10.00
CA LEU A 238 -10.43 -2.53 -9.63
C LEU A 238 -9.91 -2.43 -8.18
N PRO A 239 -8.76 -1.76 -7.94
CA PRO A 239 -8.24 -1.60 -6.59
C PRO A 239 -9.23 -0.86 -5.68
N PRO A 240 -9.28 -1.19 -4.38
CA PRO A 240 -10.26 -0.63 -3.46
C PRO A 240 -10.08 0.87 -3.25
N ASP A 241 -11.17 1.52 -2.85
CA ASP A 241 -11.14 2.88 -2.32
C ASP A 241 -10.39 2.91 -0.98
N LEU A 242 -9.49 3.88 -0.80
CA LEU A 242 -8.68 3.98 0.41
C LEU A 242 -9.23 4.97 1.45
N SER A 243 -10.38 5.61 1.19
CA SER A 243 -10.94 6.65 2.10
C SER A 243 -11.10 6.18 3.54
N MET A 244 -11.44 4.92 3.74
CA MET A 244 -11.67 4.35 5.08
C MET A 244 -10.69 3.23 5.42
N MET A 245 -9.64 3.01 4.61
CA MET A 245 -8.78 1.84 4.79
C MET A 245 -8.01 1.87 6.11
N ILE A 246 -7.63 3.07 6.58
CA ILE A 246 -7.00 3.30 7.90
C ILE A 246 -7.88 2.89 9.08
N ARG A 247 -9.21 2.82 8.89
CA ARG A 247 -10.19 2.39 9.90
C ARG A 247 -10.68 0.95 9.66
N ALA A 248 -10.62 0.48 8.43
CA ALA A 248 -11.13 -0.82 8.01
C ALA A 248 -10.11 -1.96 8.16
N ARG A 249 -8.83 -1.64 8.35
CA ARG A 249 -7.72 -2.59 8.54
C ARG A 249 -6.83 -2.17 9.69
N SER A 250 -6.11 -3.12 10.26
CA SER A 250 -5.11 -2.85 11.30
C SER A 250 -3.90 -2.12 10.73
N GLU A 251 -3.18 -1.41 11.60
CA GLU A 251 -1.92 -0.74 11.26
C GLU A 251 -0.90 -1.72 10.68
N HIS A 252 -0.69 -2.85 11.38
CA HIS A 252 0.17 -3.94 10.92
C HIS A 252 -0.20 -4.46 9.52
N PHE A 253 -1.50 -4.62 9.21
CA PHE A 253 -1.91 -5.02 7.87
C PHE A 253 -1.56 -3.97 6.82
N LEU A 254 -1.78 -2.68 7.10
CA LEU A 254 -1.47 -1.61 6.15
C LEU A 254 0.02 -1.50 5.90
N GLU A 255 0.82 -1.64 6.94
CA GLU A 255 2.28 -1.61 6.89
C GLU A 255 2.81 -2.73 6.00
N THR A 256 2.54 -3.97 6.39
CA THR A 256 3.00 -5.17 5.69
C THR A 256 2.42 -5.29 4.28
N PHE A 257 1.16 -4.91 4.05
CA PHE A 257 0.55 -4.94 2.72
C PHE A 257 1.12 -3.87 1.78
N THR A 258 1.49 -2.69 2.30
CA THR A 258 2.13 -1.64 1.49
C THR A 258 3.56 -2.03 1.12
N GLU A 259 4.28 -2.65 2.05
CA GLU A 259 5.67 -3.08 1.87
C GLU A 259 5.80 -4.34 1.00
N ASN A 260 4.95 -5.35 1.24
CA ASN A 260 4.97 -6.61 0.51
C ASN A 260 3.55 -7.21 0.36
N PRO A 261 2.80 -6.83 -0.69
CA PRO A 261 1.46 -7.35 -0.93
C PRO A 261 1.39 -8.88 -1.08
N GLN A 262 2.45 -9.54 -1.58
CA GLN A 262 2.46 -11.00 -1.79
C GLN A 262 2.41 -11.78 -0.48
N GLY A 263 2.97 -11.25 0.60
CA GLY A 263 2.94 -11.89 1.91
C GLY A 263 1.52 -12.00 2.47
N GLN A 264 0.71 -10.96 2.26
CA GLN A 264 -0.67 -10.87 2.74
C GLN A 264 -1.69 -11.45 1.75
N LEU A 265 -1.46 -11.31 0.44
CA LEU A 265 -2.35 -11.78 -0.62
C LEU A 265 -1.54 -12.43 -1.76
N PRO A 266 -1.17 -13.72 -1.63
CA PRO A 266 -0.38 -14.42 -2.64
C PRO A 266 -1.02 -14.39 -4.03
N GLY A 267 -0.23 -14.03 -5.04
CA GLY A 267 -0.69 -13.96 -6.43
C GLY A 267 -1.41 -12.67 -6.81
N THR A 268 -1.50 -11.70 -5.89
CA THR A 268 -2.08 -10.39 -6.21
C THR A 268 -1.31 -9.68 -7.33
N SER A 269 -2.02 -8.88 -8.13
CA SER A 269 -1.40 -7.99 -9.13
C SER A 269 -0.94 -6.67 -8.53
N MET A 270 -1.20 -6.41 -7.24
CA MET A 270 -0.71 -5.23 -6.55
C MET A 270 0.81 -5.34 -6.38
N PRO A 271 1.60 -4.46 -7.01
CA PRO A 271 3.03 -4.43 -6.76
C PRO A 271 3.31 -3.84 -5.38
N ARG A 272 4.43 -4.23 -4.77
CA ARG A 272 4.93 -3.47 -3.63
C ARG A 272 5.20 -2.01 -4.01
N VAL A 273 4.92 -1.11 -3.09
CA VAL A 273 4.97 0.34 -3.37
C VAL A 273 6.40 0.88 -3.38
N GLY A 274 7.29 0.29 -2.55
CA GLY A 274 8.71 0.66 -2.52
C GLY A 274 9.05 1.89 -1.68
N LEU A 275 8.10 2.37 -0.87
CA LEU A 275 8.29 3.53 -0.01
C LEU A 275 9.43 3.28 0.96
N ASN A 276 10.14 4.33 1.37
CA ASN A 276 10.94 4.30 2.58
C ASN A 276 10.04 4.58 3.82
N ALA A 277 10.60 4.47 5.02
CA ALA A 277 9.84 4.64 6.26
C ALA A 277 9.17 6.02 6.37
N GLU A 278 9.85 7.09 5.95
CA GLU A 278 9.27 8.43 5.95
C GLU A 278 8.12 8.54 4.94
N GLY A 279 8.33 8.07 3.71
CA GLY A 279 7.31 8.03 2.66
C GLY A 279 6.05 7.28 3.10
N TYR A 280 6.21 6.15 3.79
CA TYR A 280 5.08 5.43 4.38
C TYR A 280 4.35 6.27 5.44
N GLU A 281 5.05 6.90 6.36
CA GLU A 281 4.42 7.73 7.39
C GLU A 281 3.67 8.93 6.78
N LYS A 282 4.17 9.52 5.69
CA LYS A 282 3.45 10.55 4.91
C LYS A 282 2.17 9.99 4.29
N VAL A 283 2.24 8.84 3.64
CA VAL A 283 1.06 8.15 3.05
C VAL A 283 0.02 7.81 4.13
N LYS A 284 0.46 7.22 5.24
CA LYS A 284 -0.37 6.89 6.41
C LYS A 284 -1.01 8.12 7.04
N THR A 285 -0.28 9.23 7.12
CA THR A 285 -0.82 10.52 7.58
C THR A 285 -1.96 10.97 6.68
N TYR A 286 -1.78 10.97 5.35
CA TYR A 286 -2.84 11.35 4.42
C TYR A 286 -4.07 10.44 4.52
N LEU A 287 -3.87 9.12 4.61
CA LEU A 287 -4.96 8.16 4.82
C LEU A 287 -5.68 8.35 6.16
N THR A 288 -4.93 8.69 7.22
CA THR A 288 -5.50 9.04 8.53
C THR A 288 -6.38 10.26 8.45
N GLU A 289 -5.94 11.32 7.76
CA GLU A 289 -6.76 12.51 7.57
C GLU A 289 -8.01 12.25 6.71
N ALA A 290 -7.96 11.26 5.81
CA ALA A 290 -9.10 10.87 4.98
C ALA A 290 -10.13 10.03 5.77
N GLY A 291 -9.67 9.02 6.50
CA GLY A 291 -10.54 8.06 7.19
C GLY A 291 -10.89 8.43 8.64
N ASP A 292 -10.18 9.39 9.23
CA ASP A 292 -10.43 9.87 10.59
C ASP A 292 -10.21 11.39 10.71
N PRO A 293 -10.99 12.20 9.99
CA PRO A 293 -10.82 13.66 9.98
C PRO A 293 -11.01 14.30 11.36
N SER A 294 -11.75 13.64 12.26
CA SER A 294 -11.99 14.08 13.64
C SER A 294 -10.99 13.51 14.65
N LYS A 295 -9.94 12.79 14.23
CA LYS A 295 -8.96 12.15 15.11
C LYS A 295 -8.41 13.12 16.14
N LYS A 296 -7.89 14.26 15.69
CA LYS A 296 -7.31 15.30 16.56
C LYS A 296 -8.32 15.81 17.60
N ALA A 297 -9.55 16.08 17.18
CA ALA A 297 -10.61 16.53 18.09
C ALA A 297 -10.97 15.44 19.12
N ARG A 298 -11.01 14.17 18.70
CA ARG A 298 -11.30 13.03 19.58
C ARG A 298 -10.18 12.80 20.60
N GLU A 299 -8.92 12.87 20.18
CA GLU A 299 -7.74 12.71 21.06
C GLU A 299 -7.63 13.85 22.08
N GLN A 300 -8.00 15.08 21.69
CA GLN A 300 -8.06 16.22 22.62
C GLN A 300 -9.20 16.09 23.62
N LEU A 301 -10.36 15.55 23.22
CA LEU A 301 -11.53 15.40 24.09
C LEU A 301 -11.43 14.19 25.02
N GLY A 302 -10.76 13.11 24.60
CA GLY A 302 -10.67 11.84 25.30
C GLY A 302 -10.26 11.96 26.78
N PRO A 303 -9.12 12.61 27.11
CA PRO A 303 -8.68 12.76 28.50
C PRO A 303 -9.69 13.47 29.40
N TRP A 304 -10.40 14.47 28.88
CA TRP A 304 -11.44 15.19 29.63
C TRP A 304 -12.65 14.31 29.93
N VAL A 305 -13.10 13.52 28.95
CA VAL A 305 -14.21 12.58 29.12
C VAL A 305 -13.84 11.49 30.12
N ILE A 306 -12.64 10.92 30.01
CA ILE A 306 -12.14 9.91 30.96
C ILE A 306 -12.03 10.50 32.37
N GLY A 307 -11.47 11.70 32.50
CA GLY A 307 -11.37 12.41 33.78
C GLY A 307 -12.73 12.65 34.44
N PHE A 308 -13.72 13.09 33.65
CA PHE A 308 -15.10 13.24 34.11
C PHE A 308 -15.67 11.92 34.64
N PHE A 309 -15.52 10.82 33.90
CA PHE A 309 -16.02 9.51 34.33
C PHE A 309 -15.32 8.99 35.59
N VAL A 310 -14.02 9.23 35.75
CA VAL A 310 -13.29 8.84 36.97
C VAL A 310 -13.84 9.60 38.17
N ILE A 311 -13.99 10.92 38.08
CA ILE A 311 -14.54 11.76 39.16
C ILE A 311 -15.98 11.34 39.47
N PHE A 312 -16.81 11.20 38.44
CA PHE A 312 -18.20 10.78 38.60
C PHE A 312 -18.32 9.41 39.24
N THR A 313 -17.46 8.45 38.86
CA THR A 313 -17.43 7.10 39.46
C THR A 313 -17.08 7.14 40.94
N ILE A 314 -16.10 7.97 41.34
CA ILE A 314 -15.75 8.16 42.75
C ILE A 314 -16.94 8.73 43.53
N LEU A 315 -17.58 9.78 43.01
CA LEU A 315 -18.74 10.40 43.65
C LEU A 315 -19.93 9.42 43.75
N ALA A 316 -20.22 8.67 42.68
CA ALA A 316 -21.27 7.67 42.66
C ALA A 316 -20.98 6.51 43.64
N PHE A 317 -19.71 6.09 43.76
CA PHE A 317 -19.29 5.07 44.72
C PHE A 317 -19.48 5.54 46.17
N LEU A 318 -19.05 6.76 46.49
CA LEU A 318 -19.23 7.35 47.81
C LEU A 318 -20.71 7.54 48.15
N TRP A 319 -21.51 8.00 47.18
CA TRP A 319 -22.96 8.15 47.35
C TRP A 319 -23.63 6.79 47.58
N LYS A 320 -23.31 5.76 46.80
CA LYS A 320 -23.76 4.38 47.04
C LYS A 320 -23.39 3.92 48.45
N LYS A 321 -22.13 4.07 48.86
CA LYS A 321 -21.69 3.68 50.20
C LYS A 321 -22.49 4.41 51.30
N SER A 322 -22.82 5.68 51.09
CA SER A 322 -23.63 6.45 52.03
C SER A 322 -25.08 5.97 52.11
N MET A 323 -25.72 5.66 50.98
CA MET A 323 -27.14 5.27 50.96
C MET A 323 -27.38 3.84 51.45
N TRP A 324 -26.42 2.95 51.23
CA TRP A 324 -26.56 1.53 51.57
C TRP A 324 -25.94 1.17 52.94
N ARG A 325 -25.43 2.16 53.67
CA ARG A 325 -24.76 1.97 54.97
C ARG A 325 -25.64 1.26 56.00
N ASP A 326 -26.94 1.46 55.93
CA ASP A 326 -27.88 0.98 56.95
C ASP A 326 -28.67 -0.27 56.47
N HIS A 327 -28.33 -0.80 55.29
CA HIS A 327 -29.02 -1.96 54.69
C HIS A 327 -28.17 -3.24 54.68
N HIS A 328 -26.87 -3.16 54.97
CA HIS A 328 -25.94 -4.29 55.07
C HIS A 328 -25.03 -4.16 56.29
#